data_AF-A0A2S7QYP3-F1
#
_entry.id   AF-A0A2S7QYP3-F1
#
_cell.length_a   1.000
_cell.length_b   1.000
_cell.length_c   1.000
_cell.angle_alpha   90.00
_cell.angle_beta   90.00
_cell.angle_gamma   90.00
#
_symmetry.space_group_name_H-M   'P 1'
#
loop_
_entity.id
_entity.type
_entity.pdbx_description
1 polymer ?
#
loop_
_entity_poly.entity_id
_entity_poly.type
_entity_poly.pdbx_seq_one_letter_code
_entity_poly.pdbx_strand_id
1 'polypeptide(L)'
;MVAVPSNGNGPQNAFTPVLAALRTMREGSREEKKAAHGYLESFQKSAEAWQITIGILQSDAQADEKLFAATTLRGKITYDTQQLPGESLPALRDQLLEILKLYATGPRPIRIQLCVCLAILAIQMTAWKDVVPMVVSTLGNNADSHACILDFLRVLPEEVTEGRKITLTEDELQQRTQELLGDNAVQVVQLLVSYAQSSGMWRCLHIEDRG
;
A
#
# COMPACT_ATOMS: atom_id res chain seq x y z
N MET A 1 13.13 14.17 41.98
CA MET A 1 12.78 14.82 40.69
C MET A 1 14.05 14.84 39.84
N VAL A 2 14.18 13.88 38.93
CA VAL A 2 15.27 13.87 37.94
C VAL A 2 14.64 14.28 36.61
N ALA A 3 15.10 15.41 36.08
CA ALA A 3 14.69 15.92 34.79
C ALA A 3 15.14 14.95 33.69
N VAL A 4 14.18 14.41 32.94
CA VAL A 4 14.43 13.69 31.69
C VAL A 4 14.60 14.76 30.60
N PRO A 5 15.71 14.78 29.85
CA PRO A 5 15.84 15.69 28.73
C PRO A 5 14.89 15.26 27.62
N SER A 6 14.00 16.16 27.23
CA SER A 6 13.15 16.03 26.04
C SER A 6 14.03 16.16 24.79
N ASN A 7 14.60 15.04 24.33
CA ASN A 7 15.22 14.99 23.01
C ASN A 7 14.10 15.06 21.95
N GLY A 8 14.00 16.21 21.28
CA GLY A 8 13.06 16.49 20.19
C GLY A 8 13.36 15.75 18.87
N ASN A 9 13.67 14.45 18.94
CA ASN A 9 13.75 13.60 17.74
C ASN A 9 12.38 12.99 17.46
N GLY A 10 11.50 13.79 16.85
CA GLY A 10 10.26 13.26 16.30
C GLY A 10 10.52 12.32 15.11
N PRO A 11 9.53 11.48 14.74
CA PRO A 11 9.60 10.61 13.55
C PRO A 11 9.98 11.35 12.26
N GLN A 12 9.70 12.66 12.18
CA GLN A 12 10.03 13.54 11.05
C GLN A 12 11.52 13.74 10.81
N ASN A 13 12.36 13.68 11.84
CA ASN A 13 13.81 13.86 11.67
C ASN A 13 14.44 12.66 10.94
N ALA A 14 13.87 11.46 11.07
CA ALA A 14 14.43 10.24 10.51
C ALA A 14 14.38 10.20 8.98
N PHE A 15 13.33 10.76 8.35
CA PHE A 15 13.18 10.78 6.90
C PHE A 15 13.67 12.07 6.23
N THR A 16 14.15 13.05 7.00
CA THR A 16 14.65 14.33 6.48
C THR A 16 15.73 14.15 5.40
N PRO A 17 16.73 13.24 5.54
CA PRO A 17 17.73 13.03 4.50
C PRO A 17 17.15 12.51 3.18
N VAL A 18 16.12 11.66 3.25
CA VAL A 18 15.42 11.13 2.07
C VAL A 18 14.66 12.24 1.36
N LEU A 19 13.91 13.07 2.10
CA LEU A 19 13.20 14.20 1.51
C LEU A 19 14.15 15.23 0.90
N ALA A 20 15.30 15.49 1.54
CA ALA A 20 16.32 16.37 0.99
C ALA A 20 16.87 15.84 -0.34
N ALA A 21 17.20 14.54 -0.41
CA ALA A 21 17.66 13.93 -1.66
C ALA A 21 16.60 13.97 -2.78
N LEU A 22 15.32 13.75 -2.45
CA LEU A 22 14.22 13.87 -3.42
C LEU A 22 14.08 15.30 -3.94
N ARG A 23 14.22 16.31 -3.09
CA ARG A 23 14.24 17.72 -3.51
C ARG A 23 15.41 18.02 -4.43
N THR A 24 16.61 17.53 -4.10
CA THR A 24 17.80 17.64 -4.96
C THR A 24 17.57 17.01 -6.34
N MET A 25 16.86 15.88 -6.43
CA MET A 25 16.52 15.26 -7.72
C MET A 25 15.69 16.18 -8.63
N ARG A 26 14.88 17.07 -8.06
CA ARG A 26 14.07 18.05 -8.80
C ARG A 26 14.90 19.28 -9.19
N GLU A 27 15.59 19.87 -8.22
CA GLU A 27 16.11 21.24 -8.30
C GLU A 27 17.64 21.36 -8.42
N GLY A 28 18.40 20.30 -8.15
CA GLY A 28 19.88 20.34 -8.09
C GLY A 28 20.58 20.40 -9.44
N SER A 29 21.89 20.66 -9.42
CA SER A 29 22.80 20.50 -10.56
C SER A 29 22.91 19.03 -10.99
N ARG A 30 23.52 18.78 -12.15
CA ARG A 30 23.68 17.41 -12.68
C ARG A 30 24.49 16.53 -11.72
N GLU A 31 25.52 17.08 -11.10
CA GLU A 31 26.41 16.43 -10.15
C GLU A 31 25.70 16.12 -8.84
N GLU A 32 24.92 17.07 -8.32
CA GLU A 32 24.10 16.86 -7.11
C GLU A 32 23.00 15.83 -7.34
N LYS A 33 22.32 15.88 -8.51
CA LYS A 33 21.33 14.86 -8.88
C LYS A 33 21.94 13.47 -8.97
N LYS A 34 23.17 13.35 -9.48
CA LYS A 34 23.89 12.06 -9.52
C LYS A 34 24.17 11.54 -8.10
N ALA A 35 24.63 12.41 -7.19
CA ALA A 35 24.87 12.04 -5.80
C ALA A 35 23.57 11.65 -5.06
N ALA A 36 22.51 12.44 -5.23
CA ALA A 36 21.20 12.18 -4.65
C ALA A 36 20.59 10.86 -5.16
N HIS A 37 20.73 10.57 -6.45
CA HIS A 37 20.29 9.30 -7.02
C HIS A 37 21.00 8.10 -6.39
N GLY A 38 22.33 8.16 -6.27
CA GLY A 38 23.11 7.09 -5.62
C GLY A 38 22.76 6.90 -4.15
N TYR A 39 22.48 7.99 -3.43
CA TYR A 39 21.96 7.92 -2.06
C TYR A 39 20.58 7.23 -2.01
N LEU A 40 19.63 7.65 -2.84
CA LEU A 40 18.28 7.07 -2.88
C LEU A 40 18.30 5.58 -3.26
N GLU A 41 19.16 5.19 -4.20
CA GLU A 41 19.34 3.78 -4.57
C GLU A 41 19.88 2.94 -3.39
N SER A 42 20.85 3.49 -2.65
CA SER A 42 21.40 2.84 -1.46
C SER A 42 20.36 2.73 -0.35
N PHE A 43 19.58 3.80 -0.15
CA PHE A 43 18.47 3.83 0.79
C PHE A 43 17.43 2.76 0.48
N GLN A 44 16.99 2.64 -0.78
CA GLN A 44 15.96 1.66 -1.18
C GLN A 44 16.35 0.21 -0.85
N LYS A 45 17.65 -0.11 -0.82
CA LYS A 45 18.18 -1.44 -0.49
C LYS A 45 18.38 -1.65 1.02
N SER A 46 18.36 -0.59 1.82
CA SER A 46 18.67 -0.65 3.26
C SER A 46 17.53 -1.23 4.09
N ALA A 47 17.83 -1.68 5.31
CA ALA A 47 16.83 -2.21 6.24
C ALA A 47 15.93 -1.10 6.80
N GLU A 48 16.47 0.10 7.00
CA GLU A 48 15.76 1.27 7.53
C GLU A 48 14.66 1.76 6.57
N ALA A 49 14.76 1.44 5.27
CA ALA A 49 13.76 1.79 4.27
C ALA A 49 12.35 1.33 4.63
N TRP A 50 12.21 0.19 5.32
CA TRP A 50 10.92 -0.29 5.81
C TRP A 50 10.21 0.74 6.69
N GLN A 51 10.88 1.21 7.73
CA GLN A 51 10.28 2.13 8.69
C GLN A 51 10.21 3.56 8.16
N ILE A 52 11.23 4.00 7.41
CA ILE A 52 11.27 5.35 6.85
C ILE A 52 10.17 5.57 5.81
N THR A 53 9.93 4.61 4.90
CA THR A 53 8.87 4.76 3.89
C THR A 53 7.47 4.79 4.53
N ILE A 54 7.23 3.95 5.54
CA ILE A 54 6.00 3.98 6.33
C ILE A 54 5.83 5.33 7.03
N GLY A 55 6.89 5.86 7.65
CA GLY A 55 6.88 7.19 8.27
C GLY A 55 6.56 8.32 7.29
N ILE A 56 7.09 8.28 6.06
CA ILE A 56 6.77 9.24 4.99
C ILE A 56 5.30 9.12 4.57
N LEU A 57 4.78 7.90 4.44
CA LEU A 57 3.38 7.67 4.05
C LEU A 57 2.38 8.18 5.10
N GLN A 58 2.76 8.22 6.36
CA GLN A 58 1.93 8.70 7.47
C GLN A 58 2.14 10.19 7.80
N SER A 59 3.10 10.86 7.16
CA SER A 59 3.40 12.28 7.41
C SER A 59 2.64 13.24 6.50
N ASP A 60 2.96 14.52 6.61
CA ASP A 60 2.51 15.63 5.75
C ASP A 60 3.42 15.87 4.52
N ALA A 61 4.29 14.91 4.19
CA ALA A 61 5.14 14.95 3.00
C ALA A 61 4.35 15.18 1.70
N GLN A 62 5.04 15.71 0.69
CA GLN A 62 4.45 16.03 -0.61
C GLN A 62 3.99 14.76 -1.35
N ALA A 63 3.05 14.91 -2.29
CA ALA A 63 2.47 13.78 -3.00
C ALA A 63 3.51 12.92 -3.76
N ASP A 64 4.53 13.54 -4.33
CA ASP A 64 5.62 12.85 -5.02
C ASP A 64 6.60 12.18 -4.05
N GLU A 65 6.88 12.81 -2.90
CA GLU A 65 7.65 12.20 -1.80
C GLU A 65 6.94 10.94 -1.26
N LYS A 66 5.61 11.00 -1.09
CA LYS A 66 4.77 9.86 -0.69
C LYS A 66 4.68 8.78 -1.77
N LEU A 67 4.62 9.17 -3.04
CA LEU A 67 4.64 8.21 -4.14
C LEU A 67 5.97 7.46 -4.18
N PHE A 68 7.10 8.15 -4.00
CA PHE A 68 8.42 7.51 -3.87
C PHE A 68 8.45 6.51 -2.71
N ALA A 69 7.87 6.88 -1.56
CA ALA A 69 7.79 5.98 -0.40
C ALA A 69 6.95 4.74 -0.70
N ALA A 70 5.78 4.88 -1.34
CA ALA A 70 4.94 3.75 -1.74
C ALA A 70 5.62 2.85 -2.78
N THR A 71 6.32 3.44 -3.77
CA THR A 71 7.08 2.67 -4.77
C THR A 71 8.24 1.90 -4.14
N THR A 72 8.95 2.53 -3.21
CA THR A 72 10.03 1.88 -2.46
C THR A 72 9.49 0.74 -1.60
N LEU A 73 8.41 0.97 -0.86
CA LEU A 73 7.78 -0.05 -0.02
C LEU A 73 7.31 -1.25 -0.83
N ARG A 74 6.78 -1.07 -2.06
CA ARG A 74 6.49 -2.19 -2.97
C ARG A 74 7.75 -2.99 -3.25
N GLY A 75 8.85 -2.34 -3.62
CA GLY A 75 10.12 -3.02 -3.86
C GLY A 75 10.57 -3.84 -2.65
N LYS A 76 10.48 -3.26 -1.45
CA LYS A 76 10.78 -3.95 -0.18
C LYS A 76 9.90 -5.18 0.01
N ILE A 77 8.58 -5.07 -0.19
CA ILE A 77 7.64 -6.19 -0.05
C ILE A 77 7.86 -7.24 -1.13
N THR A 78 8.20 -6.87 -2.36
CA THR A 78 8.44 -7.84 -3.44
C THR A 78 9.73 -8.64 -3.20
N TYR A 79 10.82 -7.98 -2.77
CA TYR A 79 12.15 -8.57 -2.84
C TYR A 79 12.85 -8.77 -1.50
N ASP A 80 12.46 -8.05 -0.45
CA ASP A 80 13.23 -7.93 0.80
C ASP A 80 12.45 -8.41 2.04
N THR A 81 11.34 -9.13 1.90
CA THR A 81 10.56 -9.64 3.05
C THR A 81 11.38 -10.55 3.96
N GLN A 82 12.41 -11.20 3.44
CA GLN A 82 13.38 -11.98 4.21
C GLN A 82 14.23 -11.15 5.19
N GLN A 83 14.26 -9.82 5.04
CA GLN A 83 14.90 -8.92 6.02
C GLN A 83 14.06 -8.78 7.31
N LEU A 84 12.79 -9.19 7.27
CA LEU A 84 11.87 -9.11 8.40
C LEU A 84 11.70 -10.51 9.03
N PRO A 85 11.66 -10.62 10.37
CA PRO A 85 11.24 -11.85 11.03
C PRO A 85 9.81 -12.22 10.62
N GLY A 86 9.53 -13.51 10.40
CA GLY A 86 8.21 -13.97 9.93
C GLY A 86 7.06 -13.54 10.86
N GLU A 87 7.31 -13.47 12.17
CA GLU A 87 6.36 -12.99 13.18
C GLU A 87 5.99 -11.50 13.05
N SER A 88 6.76 -10.72 12.31
CA SER A 88 6.50 -9.29 12.08
C SER A 88 5.61 -9.02 10.85
N LEU A 89 5.40 -10.01 9.98
CA LEU A 89 4.57 -9.86 8.78
C LEU A 89 3.10 -9.51 9.09
N PRO A 90 2.44 -10.10 10.11
CA PRO A 90 1.10 -9.67 10.51
C PRO A 90 1.06 -8.19 10.94
N ALA A 91 2.06 -7.72 11.67
CA ALA A 91 2.13 -6.31 12.08
C ALA A 91 2.32 -5.37 10.88
N LEU A 92 3.17 -5.76 9.91
CA LEU A 92 3.33 -5.04 8.65
C LEU A 92 2.02 -4.99 7.85
N ARG A 93 1.29 -6.11 7.75
CA ARG A 93 -0.03 -6.17 7.09
C ARG A 93 -0.99 -5.18 7.73
N ASP A 94 -1.12 -5.21 9.05
CA ASP A 94 -2.06 -4.36 9.78
C ASP A 94 -1.70 -2.87 9.59
N GLN A 95 -0.40 -2.55 9.64
CA GLN A 95 0.08 -1.19 9.37
C GLN A 95 -0.20 -0.75 7.92
N LEU A 96 -0.01 -1.63 6.94
CA LEU A 96 -0.29 -1.34 5.53
C LEU A 96 -1.79 -1.14 5.27
N LEU A 97 -2.66 -1.89 5.95
CA LEU A 97 -4.11 -1.72 5.89
C LEU A 97 -4.54 -0.35 6.45
N GLU A 98 -3.97 0.08 7.57
CA GLU A 98 -4.25 1.40 8.15
C GLU A 98 -3.73 2.54 7.26
N ILE A 99 -2.56 2.38 6.64
CA ILE A 99 -2.08 3.33 5.63
C ILE A 99 -3.03 3.34 4.43
N LEU A 100 -3.42 2.19 3.89
CA LEU A 100 -4.34 2.13 2.75
C LEU A 100 -5.66 2.85 3.06
N LYS A 101 -6.18 2.70 4.28
CA LYS A 101 -7.36 3.41 4.77
C LYS A 101 -7.17 4.93 4.79
N LEU A 102 -6.00 5.42 5.23
CA LEU A 102 -5.66 6.85 5.16
C LEU A 102 -5.69 7.38 3.71
N TYR A 103 -5.33 6.55 2.73
CA TYR A 103 -5.31 6.91 1.31
C TYR A 103 -6.58 6.53 0.54
N ALA A 104 -7.64 6.05 1.20
CA ALA A 104 -8.88 5.65 0.54
C ALA A 104 -9.44 6.76 -0.37
N THR A 105 -9.48 8.00 0.14
CA THR A 105 -9.87 9.22 -0.60
C THR A 105 -8.68 10.02 -1.15
N GLY A 106 -7.46 9.50 -0.98
CA GLY A 106 -6.23 10.18 -1.35
C GLY A 106 -5.90 10.13 -2.86
N PRO A 107 -4.72 10.64 -3.25
CA PRO A 107 -4.26 10.60 -4.63
C PRO A 107 -4.23 9.17 -5.17
N ARG A 108 -4.99 8.93 -6.25
CA ARG A 108 -5.13 7.61 -6.87
C ARG A 108 -3.79 6.89 -7.15
N PRO A 109 -2.72 7.55 -7.64
CA PRO A 109 -1.44 6.87 -7.87
C PRO A 109 -0.85 6.23 -6.61
N ILE A 110 -0.93 6.91 -5.47
CA ILE A 110 -0.42 6.39 -4.19
C ILE A 110 -1.32 5.24 -3.71
N ARG A 111 -2.65 5.40 -3.81
CA ARG A 111 -3.60 4.35 -3.42
C ARG A 111 -3.39 3.06 -4.22
N ILE A 112 -3.28 3.14 -5.55
CA ILE A 112 -2.99 1.97 -6.40
C ILE A 112 -1.68 1.31 -5.98
N GLN A 113 -0.63 2.09 -5.72
CA GLN A 113 0.65 1.57 -5.30
C GLN A 113 0.57 0.81 -3.96
N LEU A 114 -0.24 1.29 -3.01
CA LEU A 114 -0.52 0.61 -1.74
C LEU A 114 -1.39 -0.65 -1.94
N CYS A 115 -2.37 -0.63 -2.85
CA CYS A 115 -3.11 -1.83 -3.23
C CYS A 115 -2.17 -2.92 -3.77
N VAL A 116 -1.19 -2.53 -4.60
CA VAL A 116 -0.16 -3.45 -5.11
C VAL A 116 0.71 -4.00 -3.98
N CYS A 117 1.19 -3.14 -3.07
CA CYS A 117 1.92 -3.59 -1.88
C CYS A 117 1.14 -4.66 -1.11
N LEU A 118 -0.16 -4.42 -0.88
CA LEU A 118 -1.01 -5.31 -0.10
C LEU A 118 -1.29 -6.62 -0.84
N ALA A 119 -1.49 -6.58 -2.16
CA ALA A 119 -1.68 -7.77 -2.99
C ALA A 119 -0.43 -8.67 -2.98
N ILE A 120 0.76 -8.10 -3.15
CA ILE A 120 2.03 -8.83 -3.10
C ILE A 120 2.24 -9.45 -1.71
N LEU A 121 1.96 -8.70 -0.64
CA LEU A 121 2.04 -9.22 0.72
C LEU A 121 1.04 -10.36 0.95
N ALA A 122 -0.19 -10.24 0.46
CA ALA A 122 -1.20 -11.29 0.53
C ALA A 122 -0.73 -12.57 -0.19
N ILE A 123 -0.11 -12.46 -1.36
CA ILE A 123 0.42 -13.62 -2.09
C ILE A 123 1.49 -14.34 -1.24
N GLN A 124 2.42 -13.59 -0.64
CA GLN A 124 3.52 -14.14 0.16
C GLN A 124 3.08 -14.70 1.52
N MET A 125 2.11 -14.08 2.18
CA MET A 125 1.60 -14.52 3.48
C MET A 125 0.60 -15.67 3.33
N THR A 126 1.10 -16.89 3.08
CA THR A 126 0.26 -18.08 2.86
C THR A 126 -0.65 -18.42 4.06
N ALA A 127 -0.29 -17.99 5.27
CA ALA A 127 -1.11 -18.11 6.48
C ALA A 127 -2.29 -17.12 6.53
N TRP A 128 -2.29 -16.06 5.71
CA TRP A 128 -3.36 -15.08 5.66
C TRP A 128 -4.46 -15.56 4.70
N LYS A 129 -5.54 -16.10 5.27
CA LYS A 129 -6.62 -16.77 4.53
C LYS A 129 -7.85 -15.89 4.30
N ASP A 130 -8.08 -14.88 5.12
CA ASP A 130 -9.24 -13.98 5.09
C ASP A 130 -8.90 -12.63 4.42
N VAL A 131 -8.09 -12.64 3.36
CA VAL A 131 -7.57 -11.42 2.70
C VAL A 131 -8.67 -10.45 2.30
N VAL A 132 -9.60 -10.88 1.43
CA VAL A 132 -10.69 -10.00 0.94
C VAL A 132 -11.61 -9.57 2.09
N PRO A 133 -12.11 -10.46 2.97
CA PRO A 133 -12.88 -10.05 4.15
C PRO A 133 -12.19 -8.99 5.02
N MET A 134 -10.90 -9.15 5.31
CA MET A 134 -10.13 -8.23 6.16
C MET A 134 -9.92 -6.88 5.49
N VAL A 135 -9.64 -6.82 4.18
CA VAL A 135 -9.54 -5.55 3.44
C VAL A 135 -10.87 -4.80 3.48
N VAL A 136 -11.97 -5.48 3.19
CA VAL A 136 -13.32 -4.88 3.16
C VAL A 136 -13.73 -4.38 4.55
N SER A 137 -13.47 -5.16 5.60
CA SER A 137 -13.82 -4.76 6.98
C SER A 137 -12.98 -3.58 7.47
N THR A 138 -11.69 -3.52 7.12
CA THR A 138 -10.79 -2.44 7.56
C THR A 138 -11.11 -1.11 6.89
N LEU A 139 -11.36 -1.12 5.58
CA LEU A 139 -11.74 0.07 4.81
C LEU A 139 -13.18 0.52 5.13
N GLY A 140 -14.05 -0.41 5.55
CA GLY A 140 -15.43 -0.13 5.91
C GLY A 140 -16.34 0.08 4.68
N ASN A 141 -17.59 0.44 4.96
CA ASN A 141 -18.67 0.48 3.95
C ASN A 141 -19.16 1.89 3.63
N ASN A 142 -18.27 2.87 3.53
CA ASN A 142 -18.61 4.21 3.04
C ASN A 142 -18.28 4.33 1.54
N ALA A 143 -18.95 5.26 0.86
CA ALA A 143 -18.78 5.45 -0.60
C ALA A 143 -17.33 5.78 -0.98
N ASP A 144 -16.63 6.49 -0.10
CA ASP A 144 -15.24 6.89 -0.23
C ASP A 144 -14.27 5.69 -0.25
N SER A 145 -14.54 4.66 0.56
CA SER A 145 -13.77 3.42 0.64
C SER A 145 -14.09 2.45 -0.49
N HIS A 146 -15.27 2.52 -1.12
CA HIS A 146 -15.64 1.63 -2.23
C HIS A 146 -14.65 1.74 -3.39
N ALA A 147 -14.21 2.95 -3.73
CA ALA A 147 -13.20 3.15 -4.78
C ALA A 147 -11.88 2.44 -4.45
N CYS A 148 -11.44 2.52 -3.18
CA CYS A 148 -10.23 1.85 -2.70
C CYS A 148 -10.35 0.31 -2.72
N ILE A 149 -11.51 -0.22 -2.31
CA ILE A 149 -11.79 -1.65 -2.35
C ILE A 149 -11.78 -2.16 -3.80
N LEU A 150 -12.44 -1.44 -4.71
CA LEU A 150 -12.47 -1.79 -6.14
C LEU A 150 -11.07 -1.73 -6.78
N ASP A 151 -10.28 -0.71 -6.44
CA ASP A 151 -8.88 -0.62 -6.86
C ASP A 151 -8.09 -1.86 -6.39
N PHE A 152 -8.25 -2.30 -5.13
CA PHE A 152 -7.61 -3.51 -4.62
C PHE A 152 -8.09 -4.80 -5.31
N LEU A 153 -9.41 -4.98 -5.46
CA LEU A 153 -10.00 -6.15 -6.11
C LEU A 153 -9.62 -6.26 -7.58
N ARG A 154 -9.29 -5.14 -8.23
CA ARG A 154 -8.73 -5.11 -9.58
C ARG A 154 -7.25 -5.51 -9.60
N VAL A 155 -6.46 -4.96 -8.69
CA VAL A 155 -5.00 -5.18 -8.63
C VAL A 155 -4.66 -6.61 -8.21
N LEU A 156 -5.44 -7.22 -7.30
CA LEU A 156 -5.13 -8.53 -6.74
C LEU A 156 -5.01 -9.64 -7.83
N PRO A 157 -5.95 -9.81 -8.77
CA PRO A 157 -5.79 -10.75 -9.88
C PRO A 157 -4.58 -10.46 -10.78
N GLU A 158 -4.30 -9.18 -11.05
CA GLU A 158 -3.15 -8.77 -11.88
C GLU A 158 -1.84 -9.25 -11.23
N GLU A 159 -1.65 -9.00 -9.94
CA GLU A 159 -0.42 -9.40 -9.22
C GLU A 159 -0.32 -10.92 -8.98
N VAL A 160 -1.44 -11.62 -8.78
CA VAL A 160 -1.46 -13.09 -8.63
C VAL A 160 -1.03 -13.76 -9.94
N THR A 161 -1.54 -13.28 -11.08
CA THR A 161 -1.24 -13.86 -12.40
C THR A 161 0.14 -13.46 -12.92
N GLU A 162 0.66 -12.29 -12.55
CA GLU A 162 2.03 -11.86 -12.83
C GLU A 162 3.08 -12.41 -11.85
N GLY A 163 2.68 -13.27 -10.89
CA GLY A 163 3.41 -13.72 -9.69
C GLY A 163 4.83 -14.30 -9.84
N ARG A 164 5.39 -14.32 -11.05
CA ARG A 164 6.77 -14.75 -11.36
C ARG A 164 7.88 -13.93 -10.69
N LYS A 165 7.54 -12.81 -10.05
CA LYS A 165 8.50 -11.96 -9.31
C LYS A 165 8.65 -12.37 -7.84
N ILE A 166 7.81 -13.27 -7.35
CA ILE A 166 7.77 -13.69 -5.94
C ILE A 166 8.39 -15.09 -5.81
N THR A 167 9.10 -15.35 -4.72
CA THR A 167 9.75 -16.63 -4.43
C THR A 167 8.73 -17.67 -3.91
N LEU A 168 7.79 -18.07 -4.75
CA LEU A 168 6.88 -19.20 -4.51
C LEU A 168 7.11 -20.27 -5.58
N THR A 169 6.93 -21.54 -5.21
CA THR A 169 6.86 -22.63 -6.18
C THR A 169 5.59 -22.54 -7.03
N GLU A 170 5.57 -23.21 -8.18
CA GLU A 170 4.38 -23.22 -9.05
C GLU A 170 3.14 -23.79 -8.33
N ASP A 171 3.32 -24.85 -7.54
CA ASP A 171 2.23 -25.47 -6.77
C ASP A 171 1.68 -24.52 -5.69
N GLU A 172 2.56 -23.82 -4.97
CA GLU A 172 2.16 -22.80 -3.99
C GLU A 172 1.44 -21.64 -4.68
N LEU A 173 1.93 -21.17 -5.83
CA LEU A 173 1.28 -20.11 -6.59
C LEU A 173 -0.10 -20.53 -7.11
N GLN A 174 -0.24 -21.77 -7.58
CA GLN A 174 -1.52 -22.32 -7.99
C GLN A 174 -2.50 -22.39 -6.81
N GLN A 175 -2.04 -22.88 -5.66
CA GLN A 175 -2.84 -22.90 -4.43
C GLN A 175 -3.26 -21.48 -4.02
N ARG A 176 -2.34 -20.53 -4.02
CA ARG A 176 -2.65 -19.12 -3.70
C ARG A 176 -3.62 -18.50 -4.70
N THR A 177 -3.53 -18.86 -5.97
CA THR A 177 -4.47 -18.41 -7.00
C THR A 177 -5.88 -18.90 -6.71
N GLN A 178 -6.04 -20.19 -6.36
CA GLN A 178 -7.35 -20.74 -5.99
C GLN A 178 -7.90 -20.05 -4.74
N GLU A 179 -7.09 -19.92 -3.68
CA GLU A 179 -7.52 -19.31 -2.42
C GLU A 179 -7.89 -17.83 -2.59
N LEU A 180 -7.07 -17.04 -3.30
CA LEU A 180 -7.26 -15.59 -3.44
C LEU A 180 -8.33 -15.22 -4.46
N LEU A 181 -8.44 -15.95 -5.56
CA LEU A 181 -9.32 -15.59 -6.68
C LEU A 181 -10.53 -16.52 -6.81
N GLY A 182 -10.32 -17.83 -6.68
CA GLY A 182 -11.38 -18.83 -6.82
C GLY A 182 -12.35 -18.81 -5.64
N ASP A 183 -11.84 -19.06 -4.43
CA ASP A 183 -12.67 -19.22 -3.23
C ASP A 183 -13.37 -17.92 -2.82
N ASN A 184 -12.80 -16.77 -3.18
CA ASN A 184 -13.37 -15.44 -2.93
C ASN A 184 -14.32 -14.95 -4.04
N ALA A 185 -14.47 -15.67 -5.16
CA ALA A 185 -15.19 -15.19 -6.35
C ALA A 185 -16.64 -14.79 -6.05
N VAL A 186 -17.38 -15.61 -5.29
CA VAL A 186 -18.79 -15.35 -4.95
C VAL A 186 -18.92 -14.06 -4.13
N GLN A 187 -18.06 -13.89 -3.13
CA GLN A 187 -18.06 -12.69 -2.28
C GLN A 187 -17.74 -11.44 -3.09
N VAL A 188 -16.74 -11.51 -3.98
CA VAL A 188 -16.37 -10.39 -4.85
C VAL A 188 -17.54 -9.99 -5.76
N VAL A 189 -18.20 -10.95 -6.41
CA VAL A 189 -19.37 -10.68 -7.25
C VAL A 189 -20.50 -10.04 -6.45
N GLN A 190 -20.78 -10.52 -5.24
CA GLN A 190 -21.80 -9.92 -4.36
C GLN A 190 -21.46 -8.47 -3.99
N LEU A 191 -20.19 -8.18 -3.70
CA LEU A 191 -19.73 -6.81 -3.43
C LEU A 191 -19.92 -5.90 -4.66
N LEU A 192 -19.55 -6.37 -5.84
CA LEU A 192 -19.73 -5.62 -7.09
C LEU A 192 -21.20 -5.31 -7.38
N VAL A 193 -22.09 -6.29 -7.15
CA VAL A 193 -23.55 -6.10 -7.30
C VAL A 193 -24.07 -5.08 -6.29
N SER A 194 -23.67 -5.18 -5.02
CA SER A 194 -24.04 -4.23 -3.95
C SER A 194 -23.62 -2.79 -4.29
N TYR A 195 -22.40 -2.61 -4.81
CA TYR A 195 -21.89 -1.30 -5.21
C TYR A 195 -22.59 -0.76 -6.46
N ALA A 196 -22.93 -1.62 -7.43
CA ALA A 196 -23.72 -1.23 -8.60
C ALA A 196 -25.14 -0.77 -8.21
N GLN A 197 -25.79 -1.45 -7.26
CA GLN A 197 -27.12 -1.09 -6.79
C GLN A 197 -27.13 0.20 -5.97
N SER A 198 -26.16 0.36 -5.06
CA SER A 198 -26.04 1.57 -4.24
C SER A 198 -25.70 2.82 -5.08
N SER A 199 -24.86 2.69 -6.11
CA SER A 199 -24.58 3.79 -7.06
C SER A 199 -25.76 4.11 -7.99
N GLY A 200 -26.58 3.12 -8.34
CA GLY A 200 -27.81 3.31 -9.12
C GLY A 200 -28.92 4.06 -8.36
N MET A 201 -29.01 3.88 -7.04
CA MET A 201 -30.02 4.52 -6.20
C MET A 201 -29.89 6.06 -6.15
N TRP A 202 -28.67 6.59 -6.27
CA TRP A 202 -28.43 8.04 -6.40
C TRP A 202 -28.90 8.63 -7.73
N ARG A 203 -28.94 7.84 -8.81
CA ARG A 203 -29.41 8.31 -10.12
C ARG A 203 -30.93 8.44 -10.19
N CYS A 204 -31.70 7.60 -9.49
CA CYS A 204 -33.16 7.76 -9.44
C CYS A 204 -33.60 8.98 -8.62
N LEU A 205 -32.97 9.26 -7.47
CA LEU A 205 -33.35 10.41 -6.64
C LEU A 205 -33.08 11.78 -7.31
N HIS A 206 -32.15 11.88 -8.27
CA HIS A 206 -31.89 13.14 -8.99
C HIS A 206 -32.72 13.34 -10.27
N ILE A 207 -33.45 12.31 -10.72
CA ILE A 207 -34.33 12.42 -11.89
C ILE A 207 -35.74 12.84 -11.47
N GLU A 208 -36.17 12.49 -10.26
CA GLU A 208 -37.54 12.80 -9.78
C GLU A 208 -37.71 14.26 -9.29
N ASP A 209 -36.63 14.98 -9.00
CA ASP A 209 -36.64 16.38 -8.55
C ASP A 209 -36.56 17.41 -9.71
N ARG A 210 -36.68 16.95 -10.96
CA ARG A 210 -36.77 17.80 -12.17
C ARG A 210 -38.03 17.52 -13.00
N GLY A 211 -39.12 17.09 -12.35
CA GLY A 211 -40.45 16.91 -12.94
C GLY A 211 -41.40 18.03 -12.54
#